data_AF-A0A6P1IZN3-F1
#
_entry.id   AF-A0A6P1IZN3-F1
#
_cell.length_a   1.000
_cell.length_b   1.000
_cell.length_c   1.000
_cell.angle_alpha   90.00
_cell.angle_beta   90.00
_cell.angle_gamma   90.00
#
_symmetry.space_group_name_H-M   'P 1'
#
loop_
_entity.id
_entity.type
_entity.pdbx_description
1 polymer ?
#
loop_
_entity_poly.entity_id
_entity_poly.type
_entity_poly.pdbx_seq_one_letter_code
_entity_poly.pdbx_strand_id
1 'polypeptide(L)'
;MKITLAALIPAVLAAGCMSPDSEHREYVKLFLNDPESAQFRSVEQSRRRALAWCGEVNAKNRMGGLAGFTRYVLVMPDADLKIKVKTEVEEAKMFAEFTTEGQSGFEGKWSIWCR
;
A
#
# COMPACT_ATOMS: atom_id res chain seq x y z
N MET A 1 -29.36 23.37 49.55
CA MET A 1 -27.88 23.23 49.56
C MET A 1 -27.45 22.69 48.20
N LYS A 2 -26.62 23.44 47.47
CA LYS A 2 -26.11 23.08 46.14
C LYS A 2 -24.81 22.31 46.33
N ILE A 3 -24.76 21.05 45.90
CA ILE A 3 -23.52 20.26 45.87
C ILE A 3 -23.02 20.29 44.43
N THR A 4 -22.05 21.17 44.17
CA THR A 4 -21.26 21.22 42.94
C THR A 4 -19.91 20.57 43.20
N LEU A 5 -19.57 19.49 42.50
CA LEU A 5 -18.23 18.84 42.33
C LEU A 5 -18.51 17.42 41.81
N ALA A 6 -17.91 16.85 40.77
CA ALA A 6 -16.77 17.20 39.95
C ALA A 6 -16.94 16.54 38.57
N ALA A 7 -16.53 17.21 37.50
CA ALA A 7 -16.52 16.65 36.15
C ALA A 7 -15.37 15.63 36.04
N LEU A 8 -15.71 14.33 36.06
CA LEU A 8 -14.83 13.24 35.65
C LEU A 8 -14.68 13.30 34.13
N ILE A 9 -13.54 13.80 33.66
CA ILE A 9 -13.14 13.71 32.26
C ILE A 9 -12.65 12.27 32.04
N PRO A 10 -13.33 11.44 31.21
CA PRO A 10 -12.79 10.14 30.86
C PRO A 10 -11.58 10.39 29.95
N ALA A 11 -10.40 9.97 30.39
CA ALA A 11 -9.21 9.88 29.55
C ALA A 11 -9.47 8.83 28.46
N VAL A 12 -9.86 9.29 27.28
CA VAL A 12 -10.01 8.45 26.08
C VAL A 12 -8.60 8.09 25.59
N LEU A 13 -8.07 6.99 26.11
CA LEU A 13 -6.93 6.28 25.53
C LEU A 13 -7.40 5.59 24.25
N ALA A 14 -7.46 6.33 23.14
CA ALA A 14 -7.51 5.73 21.82
C ALA A 14 -6.11 5.17 21.52
N ALA A 15 -5.85 3.95 22.00
CA ALA A 15 -4.85 3.09 21.40
C ALA A 15 -5.31 2.85 19.96
N GLY A 16 -4.78 3.63 19.02
CA GLY A 16 -4.93 3.36 17.60
C GLY A 16 -4.24 2.03 17.32
N CYS A 17 -4.99 0.94 17.40
CA CYS A 17 -4.58 -0.35 16.88
C CYS A 17 -4.37 -0.17 15.37
N MET A 18 -3.13 0.10 14.97
CA MET A 18 -2.71 -0.03 13.58
C MET A 18 -2.74 -1.54 13.29
N SER A 19 -3.86 -2.02 12.74
CA SER A 19 -3.92 -3.40 12.27
C SER A 19 -2.86 -3.57 11.18
N PRO A 20 -2.12 -4.68 11.16
CA PRO A 20 -1.14 -4.92 10.10
C PRO A 20 -1.83 -4.86 8.73
N ASP A 21 -1.23 -4.12 7.81
CA ASP A 21 -1.72 -4.02 6.45
C ASP A 21 -1.58 -5.38 5.74
N SER A 22 -2.38 -5.61 4.71
CA SER A 22 -2.31 -6.86 3.92
C SER A 22 -0.97 -6.96 3.17
N GLU A 23 -0.44 -8.17 3.00
CA GLU A 23 0.88 -8.45 2.40
C GLU A 23 1.13 -7.68 1.08
N HIS A 24 0.15 -7.60 0.17
CA HIS A 24 0.30 -6.88 -1.09
C HIS A 24 0.52 -5.37 -0.91
N ARG A 25 -0.06 -4.75 0.13
CA ARG A 25 0.13 -3.31 0.42
C ARG A 25 1.54 -3.05 0.92
N GLU A 26 2.09 -3.96 1.72
CA GLU A 26 3.48 -3.88 2.17
C GLU A 26 4.44 -3.89 0.97
N TYR A 27 4.19 -4.71 -0.05
CA TYR A 27 4.96 -4.64 -1.29
C TYR A 27 4.83 -3.30 -2.02
N VAL A 28 3.63 -2.72 -2.12
CA VAL A 28 3.45 -1.40 -2.76
C VAL A 28 4.17 -0.30 -1.96
N LYS A 29 4.12 -0.38 -0.63
CA LYS A 29 4.76 0.58 0.28
C LYS A 29 6.26 0.70 0.08
N LEU A 30 6.95 -0.39 -0.31
CA LEU A 30 8.38 -0.37 -0.63
C LEU A 30 8.76 0.63 -1.74
N PHE A 31 7.81 1.07 -2.55
CA PHE A 31 8.02 2.00 -3.67
C PHE A 31 7.62 3.45 -3.34
N LEU A 32 7.15 3.73 -2.12
CA LEU A 32 6.66 5.05 -1.72
C LEU A 32 7.75 5.85 -1.00
N ASN A 33 7.72 7.18 -1.14
CA ASN A 33 8.64 8.06 -0.40
C ASN A 33 8.33 8.06 1.12
N ASP A 34 7.05 7.99 1.48
CA ASP A 34 6.57 7.91 2.86
C ASP A 34 5.55 6.77 2.98
N PRO A 35 6.02 5.53 3.26
CA PRO A 35 5.19 4.33 3.38
C PRO A 35 4.09 4.42 4.44
N GLU A 36 4.37 5.10 5.56
CA GLU A 36 3.44 5.22 6.69
C GLU A 36 2.27 6.15 6.37
N SER A 37 2.46 7.06 5.41
CA SER A 37 1.39 7.94 4.92
C SER A 37 0.49 7.32 3.84
N ALA A 38 0.74 6.07 3.46
CA ALA A 38 0.08 5.44 2.32
C ALA A 38 -1.44 5.33 2.51
N GLN A 39 -2.17 5.81 1.51
CA GLN A 39 -3.62 5.71 1.42
C GLN A 39 -3.97 4.88 0.21
N PHE A 40 -4.68 3.78 0.42
CA PHE A 40 -5.10 2.85 -0.62
C PHE A 40 -6.60 2.97 -0.89
N ARG A 41 -7.00 2.87 -2.15
CA ARG A 41 -8.41 2.76 -2.56
C ARG A 41 -8.55 1.91 -3.82
N SER A 42 -9.78 1.51 -4.12
CA SER A 42 -10.12 0.72 -5.32
C SER A 42 -9.26 -0.54 -5.46
N VAL A 43 -8.92 -1.17 -4.33
CA VAL A 43 -7.97 -2.30 -4.29
C VAL A 43 -8.71 -3.60 -4.57
N GLU A 44 -8.30 -4.28 -5.62
CA GLU A 44 -8.92 -5.51 -6.08
C GLU A 44 -7.87 -6.55 -6.51
N GLN A 45 -8.14 -7.81 -6.21
CA GLN A 45 -7.35 -8.93 -6.73
C GLN A 45 -7.74 -9.19 -8.19
N SER A 46 -6.74 -9.43 -9.04
CA SER A 46 -6.98 -9.74 -10.44
C SER A 46 -7.77 -11.04 -10.61
N ARG A 47 -8.80 -10.99 -11.46
CA ARG A 47 -9.56 -12.19 -11.86
C ARG A 47 -8.78 -13.13 -12.77
N ARG A 48 -7.70 -12.64 -13.41
CA ARG A 48 -6.91 -13.40 -14.38
C ARG A 48 -5.66 -14.04 -13.77
N ARG A 49 -5.16 -13.49 -12.66
CA ARG A 49 -3.98 -14.01 -11.97
C ARG A 49 -4.12 -13.78 -10.47
N ALA A 50 -4.22 -14.87 -9.70
CA ALA A 50 -4.42 -14.81 -8.25
C ALA A 50 -3.31 -14.02 -7.50
N LEU A 51 -2.09 -13.98 -8.03
CA LEU A 51 -0.99 -13.22 -7.42
C LEU A 51 -0.92 -11.76 -7.87
N ALA A 52 -1.81 -11.31 -8.76
CA ALA A 52 -1.85 -9.94 -9.23
C ALA A 52 -2.91 -9.12 -8.48
N TRP A 53 -2.56 -7.89 -8.14
CA TRP A 53 -3.39 -6.93 -7.43
C TRP A 53 -3.36 -5.60 -8.16
N CYS A 54 -4.51 -4.92 -8.16
CA CYS A 54 -4.69 -3.63 -8.79
C CYS A 54 -5.28 -2.66 -7.79
N GLY A 55 -4.97 -1.38 -7.94
CA GLY A 55 -5.63 -0.35 -7.15
C GLY A 55 -5.01 1.01 -7.34
N GLU A 56 -5.32 1.89 -6.41
CA GLU A 56 -4.78 3.25 -6.38
C GLU A 56 -4.12 3.52 -5.03
N VAL A 57 -2.99 4.21 -5.07
CA VAL A 57 -2.22 4.60 -3.89
C VAL A 57 -1.86 6.07 -3.93
N ASN A 58 -1.92 6.73 -2.78
CA ASN A 58 -1.43 8.08 -2.56
C ASN A 58 -0.51 8.07 -1.34
N ALA A 59 0.58 8.83 -1.38
CA ALA A 59 1.52 8.96 -0.26
C ALA A 59 2.17 10.34 -0.30
N LYS A 60 2.71 10.78 0.82
CA LYS A 60 3.41 12.06 0.89
C LYS A 60 4.63 12.02 -0.02
N ASN A 61 4.81 13.10 -0.77
CA ASN A 61 6.01 13.34 -1.55
C ASN A 61 7.14 13.86 -0.63
N ARG A 62 8.32 14.14 -1.21
CA ARG A 62 9.48 14.67 -0.46
C ARG A 62 9.24 16.03 0.19
N MET A 63 8.20 16.76 -0.21
CA MET A 63 7.81 18.04 0.38
C MET A 63 6.72 17.87 1.48
N GLY A 64 6.36 16.63 1.82
CA GLY A 64 5.40 16.31 2.88
C GLY A 64 3.92 16.41 2.49
N GLY A 65 3.61 16.69 1.21
CA GLY A 65 2.24 16.81 0.71
C GLY A 65 1.76 15.57 -0.05
N LEU A 66 0.45 15.31 -0.02
CA LEU A 66 -0.20 14.31 -0.88
C LEU A 66 -0.39 14.88 -2.29
N ALA A 67 0.12 14.19 -3.31
CA ALA A 67 0.08 14.66 -4.69
C ALA A 67 -1.15 14.15 -5.48
N GLY A 68 -1.84 13.14 -4.97
CA GLY A 68 -2.99 12.50 -5.61
C GLY A 68 -2.81 11.00 -5.76
N PHE A 69 -3.92 10.33 -6.04
CA PHE A 69 -3.93 8.88 -6.22
C PHE A 69 -3.31 8.48 -7.56
N THR A 70 -2.40 7.51 -7.52
CA THR A 70 -1.75 6.91 -8.68
C THR A 70 -2.15 5.44 -8.76
N ARG A 71 -2.53 4.99 -9.96
CA ARG A 71 -2.86 3.58 -10.21
C ARG A 71 -1.60 2.71 -10.12
N TYR A 72 -1.75 1.51 -9.59
CA TYR A 72 -0.68 0.50 -9.56
C TYR A 72 -1.20 -0.87 -9.99
N VAL A 73 -0.29 -1.66 -10.55
CA VAL A 73 -0.45 -3.10 -10.75
C VAL A 73 0.70 -3.79 -10.04
N LEU A 74 0.40 -4.66 -9.09
CA LEU A 74 1.39 -5.45 -8.36
C LEU A 74 1.23 -6.91 -8.75
N VAL A 75 2.33 -7.58 -9.06
CA VAL A 75 2.36 -9.04 -9.22
C VAL A 75 3.27 -9.60 -8.15
N MET A 76 2.70 -10.32 -7.18
CA MET A 76 3.48 -10.91 -6.11
C MET A 76 4.32 -12.09 -6.62
N PRO A 77 5.55 -12.26 -6.11
CA PRO A 77 6.36 -13.43 -6.40
C PRO A 77 5.68 -14.69 -5.83
N ASP A 78 5.85 -15.81 -6.53
CA ASP A 78 5.42 -17.12 -6.04
C ASP A 78 6.21 -17.51 -4.76
N ALA A 79 5.65 -18.38 -3.92
CA ALA A 79 6.23 -18.79 -2.65
C ALA A 79 7.67 -19.32 -2.79
N ASP A 80 7.97 -20.01 -3.89
CA ASP A 80 9.30 -20.53 -4.21
C ASP A 80 10.31 -19.41 -4.52
N LEU A 81 9.84 -18.26 -5.01
CA LEU A 81 10.66 -17.06 -5.23
C LEU A 81 10.86 -16.26 -3.94
N LYS A 82 9.89 -16.27 -3.01
CA LYS A 82 9.98 -15.58 -1.71
C LYS A 82 11.17 -16.04 -0.86
N ILE A 83 11.55 -17.32 -0.96
CA ILE A 83 12.69 -17.90 -0.22
C ILE A 83 14.02 -17.32 -0.70
N LYS A 84 14.14 -17.04 -2.01
CA LYS A 84 15.37 -16.48 -2.61
C LYS A 84 15.54 -14.99 -2.30
N VAL A 85 14.45 -14.22 -2.28
CA VAL A 85 14.48 -12.77 -2.02
C VAL A 85 14.81 -12.45 -0.55
N LYS A 86 14.41 -13.29 0.41
CA LYS A 86 14.71 -13.06 1.84
C LYS A 86 16.20 -13.10 2.17
N THR A 87 17.02 -13.78 1.35
CA THR A 87 18.48 -13.88 1.57
C THR A 87 19.26 -12.72 0.93
N GLU A 88 18.62 -11.89 0.10
CA GLU A 88 19.25 -10.82 -0.69
C GLU A 88 18.42 -9.54 -0.57
N VAL A 89 18.36 -8.96 0.63
CA VAL A 89 17.54 -7.77 0.95
C VAL A 89 18.03 -6.47 0.27
N GLU A 90 18.96 -6.55 -0.68
CA GLU A 90 19.37 -5.44 -1.56
C GLU A 90 18.75 -5.52 -2.97
N GLU A 91 18.09 -6.63 -3.35
CA GLU A 91 17.49 -6.83 -4.69
C GLU A 91 15.94 -6.79 -4.71
N ALA A 92 15.29 -6.21 -3.70
CA ALA A 92 13.83 -6.05 -3.63
C ALA A 92 13.23 -5.06 -4.67
N LYS A 93 13.99 -4.68 -5.71
CA LYS A 93 13.48 -4.05 -6.94
C LYS A 93 13.08 -5.09 -8.00
N MET A 94 13.34 -6.36 -7.75
CA MET A 94 12.97 -7.45 -8.65
C MET A 94 11.49 -7.80 -8.45
N PHE A 95 10.67 -7.57 -9.48
CA PHE A 95 9.20 -7.80 -9.61
C PHE A 95 8.24 -6.63 -9.44
N ALA A 96 8.65 -5.51 -8.86
CA ALA A 96 7.99 -4.27 -9.25
C ALA A 96 8.68 -3.77 -10.51
N GLU A 97 8.20 -4.27 -11.64
CA GLU A 97 8.29 -3.51 -12.87
C GLU A 97 7.41 -2.27 -12.70
N PHE A 98 7.83 -1.36 -11.81
CA PHE A 98 7.29 -0.02 -11.68
C PHE A 98 7.70 0.66 -12.97
N THR A 99 6.78 0.58 -13.91
CA THR A 99 6.92 0.83 -15.34
C THR A 99 7.79 2.05 -15.60
N THR A 100 9.02 1.82 -16.04
CA THR A 100 9.70 2.71 -16.98
C THR A 100 9.09 2.58 -18.38
N GLU A 101 8.17 1.63 -18.59
CA GLU A 101 7.25 1.67 -19.72
C GLU A 101 6.46 2.98 -19.65
N GLY A 102 6.49 3.78 -20.72
CA GLY A 102 5.62 4.95 -20.84
C GLY A 102 4.15 4.59 -20.58
N GLN A 103 3.31 5.60 -20.38
CA GLN A 103 1.89 5.43 -20.00
C GLN A 103 1.15 4.32 -20.79
N SER A 104 1.49 4.09 -22.06
CA SER A 104 0.94 3.02 -22.90
C SER A 104 1.18 1.59 -22.37
N GLY A 105 2.37 1.28 -21.83
CA GLY A 105 2.67 -0.05 -21.29
C GLY A 105 1.89 -0.33 -20.00
N PHE A 106 1.78 0.71 -19.16
CA PHE A 106 0.95 0.64 -17.96
C PHE A 106 -0.52 0.39 -18.28
N GLU A 107 -1.13 1.14 -19.23
CA GLU A 107 -2.53 0.93 -19.62
C GLU A 107 -2.80 -0.47 -20.18
N GLY A 108 -1.82 -1.04 -20.90
CA GLY A 108 -1.88 -2.43 -21.37
C GLY A 108 -1.96 -3.42 -20.20
N LYS A 109 -1.03 -3.30 -19.24
CA LYS A 109 -1.03 -4.15 -18.03
C LYS A 109 -2.29 -3.96 -17.20
N TRP A 110 -2.74 -2.72 -17.00
CA TRP A 110 -4.00 -2.43 -16.31
C TRP A 110 -5.19 -3.11 -17.00
N SER A 111 -5.27 -3.02 -18.32
CA SER A 111 -6.37 -3.63 -19.09
C SER A 111 -6.37 -5.15 -19.07
N ILE A 112 -5.19 -5.77 -18.93
CA ILE A 112 -5.06 -7.22 -18.86
C ILE A 112 -5.40 -7.72 -17.46
N TRP A 113 -4.89 -7.06 -16.41
CA TRP A 113 -4.95 -7.59 -15.06
C TRP A 113 -6.10 -7.02 -14.21
N CYS A 114 -6.58 -5.82 -14.49
CA CYS A 114 -7.45 -5.03 -13.60
C CYS A 114 -8.85 -4.78 -14.17
N ARG A 115 -9.27 -5.57 -15.17
CA ARG A 115 -10.55 -5.44 -15.88
C ARG A 115 -11.42 -6.68 -15.74
#